data_AF-A0A1H0E5V8-F1
#
_entry.id   AF-A0A1H0E5V8-F1
#
_cell.length_a   1.000
_cell.length_b   1.000
_cell.length_c   1.000
_cell.angle_alpha   90.00
_cell.angle_beta   90.00
_cell.angle_gamma   90.00
#
_symmetry.space_group_name_H-M   'P 1'
#
loop_
_entity.id
_entity.type
_entity.pdbx_description
1 polymer ?
#
loop_
_entity_poly.entity_id
_entity_poly.type
_entity_poly.pdbx_seq_one_letter_code
_entity_poly.pdbx_strand_id
1 'polypeptide(L)'
;MDRCLSALETGRAARGTPLAAHNAGPMGTPQTLLAAASSPEVRRLSIVDCTGMVHYDNTRSSNGEWTRPERAVAVLTELRSRPGDSAGRLARVDSLAVRAEMLKAVPLVHEGIAHARRLAGTRPVRSKADVLGQIAERSKRWGQTGQPGLE
;
A
#
# COMPACT_ATOMS: atom_id res chain seq x y z
N MET A 1 -6.93 11.76 6.26
CA MET A 1 -6.80 13.23 6.15
C MET A 1 -7.94 13.79 5.32
N ASP A 2 -8.06 13.44 4.05
CA ASP A 2 -9.14 13.86 3.14
C ASP A 2 -10.56 13.81 3.76
N ARG A 3 -10.96 12.66 4.33
CA ARG A 3 -12.24 12.51 5.08
C ARG A 3 -12.46 13.59 6.14
N CYS A 4 -11.43 13.92 6.91
CA CYS A 4 -11.52 14.92 7.99
C CYS A 4 -11.67 16.33 7.42
N LEU A 5 -10.93 16.64 6.34
CA LEU A 5 -11.02 17.93 5.66
C LEU A 5 -12.39 18.13 5.01
N SER A 6 -12.94 17.10 4.34
CA SER A 6 -14.30 17.16 3.79
C SER A 6 -15.37 17.33 4.87
N ALA A 7 -15.17 16.77 6.07
CA ALA A 7 -16.07 17.00 7.19
C ALA A 7 -16.00 18.46 7.68
N LEU A 8 -14.80 19.06 7.75
CA LEU A 8 -14.63 20.48 8.10
C LEU A 8 -15.33 21.39 7.09
N GLU A 9 -15.15 21.14 5.79
CA GLU A 9 -15.77 21.95 4.72
C GLU A 9 -17.30 21.94 4.77
N THR A 10 -17.87 20.80 5.16
CA THR A 10 -19.33 20.63 5.23
C THR A 10 -19.90 21.02 6.60
N GLY A 11 -19.10 21.63 7.48
CA GLY A 11 -19.52 22.03 8.83
C GLY A 11 -19.86 20.84 9.74
N ARG A 12 -19.43 19.62 9.38
CA ARG A 12 -19.68 18.40 10.15
C ARG A 12 -18.60 18.19 11.21
N ALA A 13 -18.91 17.38 12.22
CA ALA A 13 -17.94 16.98 13.22
C ALA A 13 -16.74 16.27 12.58
N ALA A 14 -15.60 16.95 12.54
CA ALA A 14 -14.38 16.46 11.93
C ALA A 14 -13.47 15.81 12.98
N ARG A 15 -13.46 14.47 13.02
CA ARG A 15 -12.55 13.70 13.87
C ARG A 15 -11.49 13.02 13.02
N GLY A 16 -10.22 13.39 13.26
CA GLY A 16 -9.08 12.74 12.63
C GLY A 16 -8.92 11.29 13.12
N THR A 17 -8.37 10.44 12.27
CA THR A 17 -7.92 9.09 12.68
C THR A 17 -6.46 9.21 13.10
N PRO A 18 -6.09 8.87 14.35
CA PRO A 18 -4.70 8.89 14.79
C PRO A 18 -3.80 7.99 13.93
N LEU A 19 -2.53 8.37 13.76
CA LEU A 19 -1.59 7.63 12.92
C LEU A 19 -1.42 6.17 13.37
N ALA A 20 -1.37 5.91 14.68
CA ALA A 20 -1.29 4.56 15.23
C ALA A 20 -2.50 3.70 14.81
N ALA A 21 -3.72 4.26 14.90
CA ALA A 21 -4.94 3.58 14.47
C ALA A 21 -4.98 3.38 12.94
N HIS A 22 -4.47 4.34 12.17
CA HIS A 22 -4.33 4.18 10.72
C HIS A 22 -3.39 3.03 10.37
N ASN A 23 -2.22 2.94 11.03
CA ASN A 23 -1.19 1.96 10.71
C ASN A 23 -1.54 0.54 11.21
N ALA A 24 -2.36 0.42 12.26
CA ALA A 24 -2.84 -0.87 12.76
C ALA A 24 -3.58 -1.66 11.67
N GLY A 25 -4.37 -0.98 10.82
CA GLY A 25 -5.10 -1.62 9.71
C GLY A 25 -4.18 -2.35 8.74
N PRO A 26 -3.27 -1.64 8.03
CA PRO A 26 -2.31 -2.26 7.13
C PRO A 26 -1.48 -3.38 7.77
N MET A 27 -1.06 -3.20 9.03
CA MET A 27 -0.28 -4.21 9.75
C MET A 27 -1.08 -5.45 10.16
N GLY A 28 -2.38 -5.31 10.46
CA GLY A 28 -3.26 -6.39 10.94
C GLY A 28 -4.12 -7.07 9.88
N THR A 29 -4.30 -6.45 8.71
CA THR A 29 -5.10 -7.03 7.61
C THR A 29 -4.57 -8.41 7.18
N PRO A 30 -3.26 -8.64 7.00
CA PRO A 30 -2.75 -9.95 6.61
C PRO A 30 -3.13 -11.06 7.61
N GLN A 31 -3.05 -10.79 8.91
CA GLN A 31 -3.39 -11.73 9.98
C GLN A 31 -4.90 -11.99 10.02
N THR A 32 -5.70 -10.95 9.77
CA THR A 32 -7.16 -11.10 9.63
C THR A 32 -7.51 -12.00 8.44
N LEU A 33 -6.83 -11.82 7.31
CA LEU A 33 -7.02 -12.68 6.14
C LEU A 33 -6.57 -14.12 6.40
N LEU A 34 -5.45 -14.33 7.10
CA LEU A 34 -5.01 -15.68 7.51
C LEU A 34 -6.05 -16.35 8.41
N ALA A 35 -6.51 -15.65 9.46
CA ALA A 35 -7.52 -16.18 10.37
C ALA A 35 -8.84 -16.51 9.64
N ALA A 36 -9.27 -15.64 8.72
CA ALA A 36 -10.45 -15.89 7.89
C ALA A 36 -10.24 -17.09 6.94
N ALA A 37 -9.06 -17.21 6.32
CA ALA A 37 -8.70 -18.32 5.44
C ALA A 37 -8.64 -19.67 6.15
N SER A 38 -8.27 -19.68 7.44
CA SER A 38 -8.25 -20.88 8.28
C SER A 38 -9.60 -21.21 8.91
N SER A 39 -10.54 -20.26 8.96
CA SER A 39 -11.87 -20.48 9.54
C SER A 39 -12.78 -21.25 8.57
N PRO A 40 -13.46 -22.33 9.02
CA PRO A 40 -14.45 -23.05 8.21
C PRO A 40 -15.73 -22.24 7.98
N GLU A 41 -16.01 -21.25 8.85
CA GLU A 41 -17.19 -20.37 8.75
C GLU A 41 -17.10 -19.40 7.56
N VAL A 42 -15.88 -19.11 7.09
CA VAL A 42 -15.67 -18.21 5.95
C VAL A 42 -15.78 -19.00 4.66
N ARG A 43 -16.88 -18.78 3.93
CA ARG A 43 -17.17 -19.46 2.65
C ARG A 43 -16.58 -18.77 1.42
N ARG A 44 -16.20 -17.49 1.53
CA ARG A 44 -15.67 -16.70 0.42
C ARG A 44 -14.67 -15.66 0.92
N LEU A 45 -13.59 -15.47 0.19
CA LEU A 45 -12.64 -14.39 0.39
C LEU A 45 -12.46 -13.63 -0.92
N SER A 46 -12.61 -12.31 -0.86
CA SER A 46 -12.42 -11.44 -2.02
C SER A 46 -11.57 -10.22 -1.65
N ILE A 47 -10.74 -9.76 -2.57
CA ILE A 47 -9.97 -8.51 -2.45
C ILE A 47 -10.41 -7.59 -3.56
N VAL A 48 -10.90 -6.41 -3.18
CA VAL A 48 -11.48 -5.42 -4.09
C VAL A 48 -10.76 -4.09 -3.88
N ASP A 49 -10.46 -3.37 -4.96
CA ASP A 49 -9.87 -2.03 -4.88
C ASP A 49 -10.94 -0.93 -4.82
N CYS A 50 -10.48 0.33 -4.72
CA CYS A 50 -11.37 1.48 -4.60
C CYS A 50 -12.16 1.81 -5.89
N THR A 51 -11.86 1.16 -7.01
CA THR A 51 -12.64 1.26 -8.25
C THR A 51 -13.74 0.20 -8.32
N GLY A 52 -13.76 -0.73 -7.35
CA GLY A 52 -14.64 -1.89 -7.37
C GLY A 52 -14.07 -3.10 -8.13
N MET A 53 -12.83 -3.01 -8.63
CA MET A 53 -12.21 -4.13 -9.33
C MET A 53 -11.79 -5.23 -8.37
N VAL A 54 -12.18 -6.46 -8.69
CA VAL A 54 -11.86 -7.66 -7.90
C VAL A 54 -10.51 -8.22 -8.35
N HIS A 55 -9.53 -8.26 -7.45
CA HIS A 55 -8.18 -8.79 -7.70
C HIS A 55 -7.99 -10.21 -7.20
N TYR A 56 -8.81 -10.64 -6.26
CA TYR A 56 -8.86 -12.00 -5.75
C TYR A 56 -10.29 -12.33 -5.40
N ASP A 57 -10.72 -13.54 -5.76
CA ASP A 57 -11.99 -14.10 -5.35
C ASP A 57 -11.86 -15.62 -5.29
N ASN A 58 -12.13 -16.19 -4.13
CA ASN A 58 -12.07 -17.62 -3.90
C ASN A 58 -13.22 -18.02 -2.98
N THR A 59 -13.82 -19.16 -3.27
CA THR A 59 -14.94 -19.73 -2.52
C THR A 59 -14.57 -21.11 -2.00
N ARG A 60 -15.19 -21.53 -0.91
CA ARG A 60 -15.15 -22.93 -0.46
C ARG A 60 -16.20 -23.75 -1.18
N SER A 61 -15.87 -25.00 -1.45
CA SER A 61 -16.82 -25.99 -1.97
C SER A 61 -17.70 -26.53 -0.83
N SER A 62 -18.65 -27.41 -1.16
CA SER A 62 -19.52 -28.07 -0.17
C SER A 62 -18.74 -28.90 0.85
N ASN A 63 -17.58 -29.44 0.48
CA ASN A 63 -16.70 -30.19 1.38
C ASN A 63 -15.86 -29.30 2.32
N GLY A 64 -15.99 -27.98 2.24
CA GLY A 64 -15.24 -27.04 3.08
C GLY A 64 -13.85 -26.68 2.53
N GLU A 65 -13.36 -27.30 1.45
CA GLU A 65 -12.08 -26.96 0.84
C GLU A 65 -12.20 -25.72 -0.06
N TRP A 66 -11.11 -24.94 -0.17
CA TRP A 66 -11.04 -23.84 -1.13
C TRP A 66 -11.07 -24.38 -2.57
N THR A 67 -11.87 -23.76 -3.44
CA THR A 67 -11.99 -24.16 -4.86
C THR A 67 -10.72 -23.91 -5.67
N ARG A 68 -9.83 -23.03 -5.19
CA ARG A 68 -8.50 -22.74 -5.73
C ARG A 68 -7.50 -22.61 -4.58
N PRO A 69 -6.18 -22.75 -4.82
CA PRO A 69 -5.19 -22.49 -3.79
C PRO A 69 -5.41 -21.13 -3.12
N GLU A 70 -5.41 -21.11 -1.80
CA GLU A 70 -5.58 -19.89 -1.01
C GLU A 70 -4.37 -18.97 -1.23
N ARG A 71 -4.64 -17.72 -1.67
CA ARG A 71 -3.59 -16.74 -2.01
C ARG A 71 -3.91 -15.31 -1.55
N ALA A 72 -4.91 -15.09 -0.71
CA ALA A 72 -5.40 -13.76 -0.36
C ALA A 72 -4.26 -12.86 0.18
N VAL A 73 -3.44 -13.38 1.09
CA VAL A 73 -2.33 -12.62 1.67
C VAL A 73 -1.27 -12.29 0.63
N ALA A 74 -0.94 -13.24 -0.25
CA ALA A 74 0.01 -13.03 -1.33
C ALA A 74 -0.49 -11.93 -2.29
N VAL A 75 -1.75 -12.04 -2.75
CA VAL A 75 -2.36 -11.03 -3.62
C VAL A 75 -2.42 -9.66 -2.95
N LEU A 76 -2.81 -9.57 -1.68
CA LEU A 76 -2.80 -8.32 -0.93
C LEU A 76 -1.40 -7.70 -0.87
N THR A 77 -0.37 -8.52 -0.63
CA THR A 77 1.02 -8.09 -0.54
C THR A 77 1.55 -7.60 -1.88
N GLU A 78 1.24 -8.32 -2.97
CA GLU A 78 1.55 -7.91 -4.34
C GLU A 78 0.91 -6.56 -4.67
N LEU A 79 -0.40 -6.42 -4.42
CA LEU A 79 -1.15 -5.17 -4.65
C LEU A 79 -0.57 -4.00 -3.88
N ARG A 80 -0.27 -4.22 -2.60
CA ARG A 80 0.34 -3.20 -1.75
C ARG A 80 1.70 -2.79 -2.28
N SER A 81 2.46 -3.70 -2.86
CA SER A 81 3.83 -3.48 -3.36
C SER A 81 3.87 -2.87 -4.77
N ARG A 82 2.75 -2.83 -5.50
CA ARG A 82 2.72 -2.28 -6.87
C ARG A 82 3.24 -0.83 -6.87
N PRO A 83 4.16 -0.49 -7.78
CA PRO A 83 4.54 0.89 -8.01
C PRO A 83 3.30 1.63 -8.52
N GLY A 84 2.80 2.56 -7.72
CA GLY A 84 1.74 3.48 -8.14
C GLY A 84 2.31 4.81 -8.61
N ASP A 85 1.47 5.67 -9.16
CA ASP A 85 1.82 7.02 -9.59
C ASP A 85 2.32 7.88 -8.41
N SER A 86 3.65 7.94 -8.24
CA SER A 86 4.26 8.74 -7.17
C SER A 86 4.04 10.24 -7.38
N ALA A 87 4.00 10.71 -8.65
CA ALA A 87 3.78 12.12 -8.95
C ALA A 87 2.34 12.53 -8.59
N GLY A 88 1.34 11.76 -9.03
CA GLY A 88 -0.06 12.00 -8.66
C GLY A 88 -0.30 11.87 -7.16
N ARG A 89 0.38 10.94 -6.47
CA ARG A 89 0.32 10.86 -5.00
C ARG A 89 0.88 12.11 -4.33
N LEU A 90 2.05 12.59 -4.76
CA LEU A 90 2.65 13.82 -4.21
C LEU A 90 1.75 15.03 -4.44
N ALA A 91 1.28 15.22 -5.68
CA ALA A 91 0.36 16.31 -6.01
C ALA A 91 -0.92 16.29 -5.15
N ARG A 92 -1.45 15.09 -4.88
CA ARG A 92 -2.62 14.93 -4.01
C ARG A 92 -2.32 15.23 -2.55
N VAL A 93 -1.14 14.87 -2.04
CA VAL A 93 -0.69 15.25 -0.68
C VAL A 93 -0.50 16.76 -0.57
N ASP A 94 0.05 17.40 -1.59
CA ASP A 94 0.24 18.85 -1.63
C ASP A 94 -1.10 19.60 -1.66
N SER A 95 -2.06 19.11 -2.46
CA SER A 95 -3.44 19.62 -2.46
C SER A 95 -4.09 19.50 -1.07
N LEU A 96 -3.91 18.37 -0.37
CA LEU A 96 -4.41 18.21 0.99
C LEU A 96 -3.76 19.18 1.98
N ALA A 97 -2.47 19.50 1.81
CA ALA A 97 -1.76 20.47 2.64
C ALA A 97 -2.37 21.87 2.50
N VAL A 98 -2.55 22.35 1.26
CA VAL A 98 -3.18 23.66 0.99
C VAL A 98 -4.58 23.72 1.61
N ARG A 99 -5.36 22.65 1.44
CA ARG A 99 -6.73 22.56 1.95
C ARG A 99 -6.78 22.55 3.48
N ALA A 100 -5.83 21.88 4.14
CA ALA A 100 -5.70 21.88 5.60
C ALA A 100 -5.40 23.27 6.17
N GLU A 101 -4.53 24.05 5.52
CA GLU A 101 -4.23 25.44 5.92
C GLU A 101 -5.48 26.33 5.80
N MET A 102 -6.17 26.28 4.65
CA MET A 102 -7.39 27.07 4.42
C MET A 102 -8.48 26.80 5.46
N LEU A 103 -8.61 25.53 5.87
CA LEU A 103 -9.63 25.09 6.82
C LEU A 103 -9.18 25.20 8.29
N LYS A 104 -7.97 25.69 8.55
CA LYS A 104 -7.36 25.75 9.90
C LYS A 104 -7.48 24.39 10.62
N ALA A 105 -7.09 23.33 9.92
CA ALA A 105 -7.25 21.98 10.42
C ALA A 105 -6.44 21.73 11.70
N VAL A 106 -6.89 20.77 12.51
CA VAL A 106 -6.20 20.42 13.77
C VAL A 106 -4.82 19.81 13.52
N PRO A 107 -3.85 19.93 14.46
CA PRO A 107 -2.46 19.47 14.27
C PRO A 107 -2.32 18.02 13.79
N LEU A 108 -3.19 17.13 14.28
CA LEU A 108 -3.25 15.73 13.88
C LEU A 108 -3.37 15.54 12.36
N VAL A 109 -4.07 16.44 11.66
CA VAL A 109 -4.23 16.38 10.20
C VAL A 109 -2.92 16.75 9.51
N HIS A 110 -2.21 17.77 9.99
CA HIS A 110 -0.92 18.20 9.45
C HIS A 110 0.16 17.14 9.66
N GLU A 111 0.21 16.49 10.83
CA GLU A 111 1.11 15.35 11.09
C GLU A 111 0.88 14.21 10.09
N GLY A 112 -0.39 13.92 9.80
CA GLY A 112 -0.79 12.94 8.81
C GLY A 112 -0.35 13.26 7.39
N ILE A 113 -0.48 14.54 6.99
CA ILE A 113 -0.05 15.03 5.68
C ILE A 113 1.47 14.95 5.57
N ALA A 114 2.21 15.38 6.60
CA ALA A 114 3.65 15.28 6.65
C ALA A 114 4.13 13.82 6.55
N HIS A 115 3.44 12.89 7.24
CA HIS A 115 3.72 11.46 7.12
C HIS A 115 3.45 10.93 5.71
N ALA A 116 2.32 11.29 5.10
CA ALA A 116 1.97 10.89 3.74
C ALA A 116 2.99 11.42 2.71
N ARG A 117 3.50 12.65 2.88
CA ARG A 117 4.53 13.23 2.01
C ARG A 117 5.84 12.43 2.08
N ARG A 118 6.27 12.02 3.28
CA ARG A 118 7.44 11.14 3.45
C ARG A 118 7.26 9.82 2.71
N LEU A 119 6.09 9.17 2.83
CA LEU A 119 5.80 7.91 2.15
C LEU A 119 5.72 8.03 0.62
N ALA A 120 5.19 9.16 0.12
CA ALA A 120 5.11 9.40 -1.32
C ALA A 120 6.51 9.64 -1.93
N GLY A 121 7.43 10.26 -1.19
CA GLY A 121 8.82 10.48 -1.61
C GLY A 121 9.74 9.26 -1.50
N THR A 122 9.47 8.31 -0.60
CA THR A 122 10.31 7.11 -0.41
C THR A 122 9.94 5.94 -1.33
N ARG A 123 8.91 6.07 -2.16
CA ARG A 123 8.48 5.02 -3.09
C ARG A 123 8.99 5.34 -4.50
N PRO A 124 10.20 4.88 -4.87
CA PRO A 124 10.74 5.17 -6.19
C PRO A 124 9.83 4.56 -7.24
N VAL A 125 9.46 5.37 -8.24
CA VAL A 125 9.09 4.84 -9.54
C VAL A 125 10.36 4.20 -10.07
N ARG A 126 10.51 2.87 -9.95
CA ARG A 126 11.60 2.20 -10.65
C ARG A 126 11.29 2.29 -12.12
N SER A 127 11.95 3.19 -12.84
CA SER A 127 11.89 3.20 -14.28
C SER A 127 12.54 1.93 -14.83
N LYS A 128 12.17 1.52 -16.04
CA LYS A 128 12.88 0.42 -16.73
C LYS A 128 14.39 0.71 -16.83
N ALA A 129 14.77 1.98 -16.96
CA ALA A 129 16.16 2.42 -16.96
C ALA A 129 16.86 2.16 -15.61
N ASP A 130 16.19 2.39 -14.48
CA ASP A 130 16.76 2.13 -13.14
C ASP A 130 16.97 0.63 -12.89
N VAL A 131 16.05 -0.21 -13.40
CA VAL A 131 16.17 -1.66 -13.32
C VAL A 131 17.32 -2.16 -14.21
N LEU A 132 17.42 -1.67 -15.44
CA LEU A 132 18.50 -2.02 -16.37
C LEU A 132 19.87 -1.52 -15.86
N GLY A 133 19.93 -0.34 -15.27
CA GLY A 133 21.14 0.19 -14.64
C GLY A 133 21.62 -0.67 -13.47
N GLN A 134 20.69 -1.15 -12.62
CA GLN A 134 21.03 -2.06 -11.53
C GLN A 134 21.49 -3.44 -12.02
N ILE A 135 20.88 -3.98 -13.08
CA ILE A 135 21.33 -5.23 -13.71
C ILE A 135 22.74 -5.06 -14.26
N ALA A 136 22.99 -3.97 -15.00
CA ALA A 136 24.31 -3.67 -15.57
C ALA A 136 25.39 -3.53 -14.47
N GLU A 137 25.09 -2.82 -13.38
CA GLU A 137 26.01 -2.67 -12.24
C GLU A 137 26.23 -3.96 -11.45
N ARG A 138 25.27 -4.90 -11.47
CA ARG A 138 25.42 -6.22 -10.86
C ARG A 138 26.27 -7.13 -11.75
N SER A 139 26.09 -7.07 -13.07
CA SER A 139 26.92 -7.77 -14.06
C SER A 139 28.38 -7.29 -14.05
N LYS A 140 28.63 -5.98 -13.91
CA LYS A 140 30.01 -5.45 -13.75
C LYS A 140 30.68 -5.95 -12.49
N ARG A 141 29.97 -5.98 -11.36
CA ARG A 141 30.49 -6.52 -10.09
C ARG A 141 30.85 -7.99 -10.19
N TRP A 142 30.04 -8.79 -10.89
CA TRP A 142 30.35 -10.20 -11.15
C TRP A 142 31.53 -10.40 -12.10
N GLY A 143 31.70 -9.52 -13.09
CA GLY A 143 32.87 -9.52 -13.97
C GLY A 143 34.19 -9.19 -13.26
N GLN A 144 34.15 -8.37 -12.21
CA GLN A 144 35.35 -8.00 -11.43
C GLN A 144 35.75 -9.06 -10.39
N THR A 145 34.82 -9.86 -9.88
CA THR A 145 35.11 -11.00 -8.99
C THR A 145 35.58 -12.27 -9.74
N GLY A 146 35.66 -12.23 -11.07
CA GLY A 146 35.90 -13.39 -11.93
C GLY A 146 37.31 -13.54 -12.50
N GLN A 147 38.31 -12.74 -12.08
CA GLN A 147 39.71 -13.03 -12.42
C GLN A 147 40.36 -13.83 -11.28
N PRO A 148 40.49 -15.17 -11.39
CA PRO A 148 41.49 -15.88 -10.62
C PRO A 148 42.86 -15.51 -11.20
N GLY A 149 43.69 -14.85 -10.39
CA GLY A 149 45.11 -14.75 -10.68
C GLY A 149 45.70 -16.15 -10.71
N LEU A 150 46.04 -16.62 -11.91
CA LEU A 150 47.03 -17.67 -12.12
C LEU A 150 48.40 -16.98 -12.10
N GLU A 151 49.08 -17.04 -10.95
CA GLU A 151 50.54 -17.20 -10.86
C GLU A 151 50.87 -18.02 -9.61
#